data_AF-A0A7C4MTI2-F1
#
_entry.id   AF-A0A7C4MTI2-F1
#
_cell.length_a   1.000
_cell.length_b   1.000
_cell.length_c   1.000
_cell.angle_alpha   90.00
_cell.angle_beta   90.00
_cell.angle_gamma   90.00
#
_symmetry.space_group_name_H-M   'P 1'
#
loop_
_entity.id
_entity.type
_entity.pdbx_description
1 polymer ?
#
loop_
_entity_poly.entity_id
_entity_poly.type
_entity_poly.pdbx_seq_one_letter_code
_entity_poly.pdbx_strand_id
1 'polypeptide(L)'
;MMAPTRVERPNRHDRDARVSRGRRSERSGFGIVGLMQATVCWLALCFTAVARGGEQPLDWDAWERLPVLEAGRRMPLDTFARSLVTTICGRPNPKLWLPEGLRGADAAQIEAARALFPEGKPRRFRASELVFSWLVEPQRWQAVPLLIAEHKQLRQEVFALPTHDSFGRLRYVSPIEAQSSR
;
A
#
# COMPACT_ATOMS: atom_id res chain seq x y z
N MET A 1 23.90 -58.87 13.12
CA MET A 1 23.16 -59.25 11.90
C MET A 1 23.61 -58.32 10.77
N MET A 2 24.57 -58.78 9.98
CA MET A 2 25.17 -58.05 8.85
C MET A 2 24.80 -58.81 7.57
N ALA A 3 24.27 -58.11 6.57
CA ALA A 3 23.94 -58.64 5.25
C ALA A 3 25.08 -58.32 4.26
N PRO A 4 25.60 -59.31 3.50
CA PRO A 4 26.57 -59.07 2.45
C PRO A 4 25.98 -59.11 1.03
N THR A 5 26.36 -58.11 0.24
CA THR A 5 26.85 -58.10 -1.16
C THR A 5 26.29 -59.04 -2.25
N ARG A 6 25.70 -58.39 -3.27
CA ARG A 6 25.97 -58.40 -4.73
C ARG A 6 26.59 -59.67 -5.36
N VAL A 7 25.88 -60.25 -6.35
CA VAL A 7 26.43 -61.20 -7.34
C VAL A 7 25.96 -60.83 -8.75
N GLU A 8 26.90 -60.96 -9.70
CA GLU A 8 26.89 -60.63 -11.13
C GLU A 8 25.82 -61.33 -11.99
N ARG A 9 25.49 -60.71 -13.13
CA ARG A 9 24.94 -61.40 -14.31
C ARG A 9 25.79 -61.08 -15.55
N PRO A 10 26.31 -62.09 -16.25
CA PRO A 10 26.76 -61.95 -17.63
C PRO A 10 25.70 -62.53 -18.59
N ASN A 11 25.55 -61.96 -19.78
CA ASN A 11 26.16 -62.51 -21.00
C ASN A 11 25.38 -62.07 -22.24
N ARG A 12 26.16 -61.92 -23.30
CA ARG A 12 25.95 -61.25 -24.58
C ARG A 12 26.03 -62.33 -25.65
N HIS A 13 24.97 -62.52 -26.42
CA HIS A 13 24.91 -63.05 -27.80
C HIS A 13 23.41 -62.97 -28.15
N ASP A 14 22.98 -62.30 -29.21
CA ASP A 14 23.22 -62.76 -30.56
C ASP A 14 22.98 -61.61 -31.54
N ARG A 15 23.93 -61.39 -32.45
CA ARG A 15 23.81 -60.53 -33.63
C ARG A 15 24.01 -61.44 -34.82
N ASP A 16 22.98 -61.55 -35.66
CA ASP A 16 23.05 -61.36 -37.12
C ASP A 16 21.92 -62.13 -37.81
N ALA A 17 21.04 -61.40 -38.50
CA ALA A 17 20.37 -61.90 -39.69
C ALA A 17 19.89 -60.71 -40.54
N ARG A 18 20.57 -60.52 -41.67
CA ARG A 18 20.14 -59.73 -42.83
C ARG A 18 18.94 -60.39 -43.52
N VAL A 19 18.38 -59.63 -44.48
CA VAL A 19 17.52 -59.99 -45.64
C VAL A 19 16.12 -59.38 -45.47
N SER A 20 15.46 -58.70 -46.42
CA SER A 20 15.79 -58.02 -47.68
C SER A 20 14.50 -57.35 -48.20
N ARG A 21 14.62 -56.26 -48.98
CA ARG A 21 13.72 -55.72 -50.02
C ARG A 21 12.18 -55.76 -49.84
N GLY A 22 11.55 -54.59 -49.93
CA GLY A 22 10.17 -54.43 -50.40
C GLY A 22 9.76 -52.97 -50.59
N ARG A 23 9.51 -52.56 -51.83
CA ARG A 23 9.02 -51.23 -52.25
C ARG A 23 7.66 -50.90 -51.63
N ARG A 24 7.43 -49.65 -51.19
CA ARG A 24 6.28 -48.84 -51.66
C ARG A 24 6.42 -47.37 -51.31
N SER A 25 6.21 -46.56 -52.34
CA SER A 25 5.89 -45.14 -52.29
C SER A 25 4.70 -44.89 -51.37
N GLU A 26 4.73 -43.85 -50.55
CA GLU A 26 3.63 -42.87 -50.52
C GLU A 26 4.06 -41.55 -49.87
N ARG A 27 3.81 -40.48 -50.63
CA ARG A 27 3.79 -39.09 -50.22
C ARG A 27 2.88 -38.93 -49.01
N SER A 28 3.18 -37.99 -48.10
CA SER A 28 2.22 -37.01 -47.56
C SER A 28 2.81 -36.16 -46.43
N GLY A 29 2.72 -34.83 -46.59
CA GLY A 29 2.45 -33.91 -45.48
C GLY A 29 3.62 -33.43 -44.63
N PHE A 30 4.48 -32.57 -45.17
CA PHE A 30 5.19 -31.59 -44.33
C PHE A 30 4.16 -30.56 -43.85
N GLY A 31 3.52 -30.87 -42.72
CA GLY A 31 2.57 -30.01 -42.04
C GLY A 31 3.25 -28.74 -41.55
N ILE A 32 2.75 -27.62 -42.02
CA ILE A 32 3.08 -26.23 -41.66
C ILE A 32 2.58 -25.95 -40.22
N VAL A 33 3.08 -26.72 -39.24
CA VAL A 33 2.66 -26.61 -37.83
C VAL A 33 3.86 -26.35 -36.91
N GLY A 34 5.09 -26.39 -37.42
CA GLY A 34 6.30 -26.18 -36.63
C GLY A 34 6.75 -24.72 -36.48
N LEU A 35 6.29 -23.79 -37.32
CA LEU A 35 6.84 -22.43 -37.38
C LEU A 35 6.05 -21.37 -36.59
N MET A 36 4.92 -21.73 -35.99
CA MET A 36 4.05 -20.78 -35.27
C MET A 36 4.09 -20.92 -33.73
N GLN A 37 4.93 -21.81 -33.19
CA GLN A 37 5.14 -21.92 -31.74
C GLN A 37 6.44 -21.26 -31.24
N ALA A 38 7.43 -21.03 -32.11
CA ALA A 38 8.69 -20.40 -31.72
C ALA A 38 8.58 -18.88 -31.51
N THR A 39 7.60 -18.22 -32.12
CA THR A 39 7.43 -16.75 -32.04
C THR A 39 6.68 -16.30 -30.78
N VAL A 40 5.79 -17.15 -30.24
CA VAL A 40 5.04 -16.85 -29.00
C VAL A 40 5.94 -16.95 -27.76
N CYS A 41 6.94 -17.84 -27.78
CA CYS A 41 7.91 -17.96 -26.69
C CYS A 41 8.95 -16.82 -26.64
N TRP A 42 9.15 -16.06 -27.72
CA TRP A 42 10.11 -14.95 -27.73
C TRP A 42 9.48 -13.61 -27.32
N LEU A 43 8.17 -13.43 -27.47
CA LEU A 43 7.43 -12.25 -27.00
C LEU A 43 6.96 -12.37 -25.53
N ALA A 44 6.92 -13.58 -24.97
CA ALA A 44 6.53 -13.81 -23.57
C ALA A 44 7.63 -13.50 -22.54
N LEU A 45 8.87 -13.20 -22.97
CA LEU A 45 10.03 -13.01 -22.10
C LEU A 45 10.45 -11.54 -21.87
N CYS A 46 9.69 -10.58 -22.41
CA CYS A 46 10.05 -9.15 -22.31
C CYS A 46 9.16 -8.32 -21.37
N PHE A 47 8.20 -8.91 -20.64
CA PHE A 47 7.19 -8.13 -19.90
C PHE A 47 7.13 -8.33 -18.38
N THR A 48 8.23 -8.76 -17.74
CA THR A 48 8.30 -8.79 -16.27
C THR A 48 9.60 -8.23 -15.71
N ALA A 49 10.06 -7.10 -16.25
CA ALA A 49 10.86 -6.19 -15.44
C ALA A 49 9.90 -5.30 -14.63
N VAL A 50 9.31 -5.84 -13.56
CA VAL A 50 8.83 -4.98 -12.47
C VAL A 50 10.08 -4.35 -11.87
N ALA A 51 10.29 -3.08 -12.17
CA ALA A 51 11.23 -2.27 -11.42
C ALA A 51 10.73 -2.28 -9.98
N ARG A 52 11.40 -3.04 -9.11
CA ARG A 52 11.37 -2.78 -7.67
C ARG A 52 12.03 -1.42 -7.49
N GLY A 53 11.26 -0.35 -7.65
CA GLY A 53 11.65 0.94 -7.10
C GLY A 53 11.82 0.72 -5.62
N GLY A 54 13.07 0.73 -5.14
CA GLY A 54 13.30 0.88 -3.71
C GLY A 54 12.59 2.16 -3.30
N GLU A 55 11.71 2.10 -2.31
CA GLU A 55 11.03 3.27 -1.76
C GLU A 55 12.12 4.26 -1.34
N GLN A 56 12.42 5.24 -2.20
CA GLN A 56 13.30 6.31 -1.81
C GLN A 56 12.55 7.10 -0.74
N PRO A 57 13.13 7.27 0.46
CA PRO A 57 12.49 8.06 1.48
C PRO A 57 12.25 9.47 0.94
N LEU A 58 11.05 10.02 1.17
CA LEU A 58 10.73 11.36 0.72
C LEU A 58 11.71 12.37 1.34
N ASP A 59 12.28 13.23 0.51
CA ASP A 59 13.09 14.35 0.96
C ASP A 59 12.18 15.46 1.51
N TRP A 60 11.99 15.43 2.83
CA TRP A 60 11.18 16.42 3.55
C TRP A 60 11.78 17.82 3.54
N ASP A 61 13.12 17.95 3.43
CA ASP A 61 13.77 19.26 3.45
C ASP A 61 13.48 20.03 2.15
N ALA A 62 13.49 19.34 1.00
CA ALA A 62 13.11 19.91 -0.27
C ALA A 62 11.63 20.33 -0.28
N TRP A 63 10.74 19.47 0.25
CA TRP A 63 9.31 19.76 0.37
C TRP A 63 9.05 21.00 1.23
N GLU A 64 9.69 21.10 2.41
CA GLU A 64 9.49 22.19 3.36
C GLU A 64 9.92 23.56 2.84
N ARG A 65 10.87 23.61 1.90
CA ARG A 65 11.41 24.84 1.30
C ARG A 65 10.62 25.34 0.10
N LEU A 66 9.62 24.58 -0.38
CA LEU A 66 8.81 25.01 -1.52
C LEU A 66 8.15 26.36 -1.24
N PRO A 67 8.23 27.34 -2.15
CA PRO A 67 7.58 28.63 -1.95
C PRO A 67 6.07 28.52 -2.17
N VAL A 68 5.29 29.01 -1.20
CA VAL A 68 3.83 29.06 -1.24
C VAL A 68 3.38 30.51 -1.14
N LEU A 69 2.25 30.84 -1.78
CA LEU A 69 1.65 32.17 -1.72
C LEU A 69 0.48 32.16 -0.73
N GLU A 70 0.58 32.98 0.32
CA GLU A 70 -0.49 33.19 1.30
C GLU A 70 -0.72 34.71 1.46
N ALA A 71 -1.97 35.17 1.29
CA ALA A 71 -2.33 36.59 1.42
C ALA A 71 -1.42 37.56 0.64
N GLY A 72 -0.96 37.16 -0.55
CA GLY A 72 -0.08 37.97 -1.41
C GLY A 72 1.41 37.95 -1.01
N ARG A 73 1.79 37.26 0.08
CA ARG A 73 3.17 37.09 0.51
C ARG A 73 3.67 35.68 0.17
N ARG A 74 4.91 35.60 -0.31
CA ARG A 74 5.61 34.32 -0.48
C ARG A 74 6.26 33.90 0.84
N MET A 75 6.10 32.63 1.20
CA MET A 75 6.76 32.02 2.36
C MET A 75 7.08 30.55 2.08
N PRO A 76 8.01 29.94 2.84
CA PRO A 76 8.24 28.50 2.74
C PRO A 76 7.00 27.71 3.15
N LEU A 77 6.84 26.51 2.57
CA LEU A 77 5.73 25.61 2.85
C LEU A 77 5.67 25.22 4.33
N ASP A 78 6.82 25.09 5.01
CA ASP A 78 6.85 24.75 6.43
C ASP A 78 6.07 25.76 7.30
N THR A 79 6.13 27.03 6.95
CA THR A 79 5.57 28.16 7.70
C THR A 79 4.06 28.19 7.47
N PHE A 80 3.65 28.06 6.21
CA PHE A 80 2.25 27.88 5.84
C PHE A 80 1.66 26.65 6.53
N ALA A 81 2.33 25.50 6.46
CA ALA A 81 1.85 24.24 7.02
C ALA A 81 1.68 24.34 8.54
N ARG A 82 2.63 24.97 9.26
CA ARG A 82 2.49 25.21 10.71
C ARG A 82 1.29 26.07 11.04
N SER A 83 1.03 27.13 10.26
CA SER A 83 -0.14 28.00 10.43
C SER A 83 -1.45 27.23 10.19
N LEU A 84 -1.54 26.51 9.08
CA LEU A 84 -2.70 25.72 8.70
C LEU A 84 -3.01 24.61 9.72
N VAL A 85 -2.00 23.81 10.08
CA VAL A 85 -2.16 22.72 11.05
C VAL A 85 -2.46 23.27 12.45
N THR A 86 -1.92 24.43 12.83
CA THR A 86 -2.30 25.08 14.09
C THR A 86 -3.76 25.52 14.06
N THR A 87 -4.24 26.04 12.94
CA THR A 87 -5.65 26.42 12.77
C THR A 87 -6.58 25.22 12.88
N ILE A 88 -6.24 24.11 12.24
CA ILE A 88 -7.07 22.91 12.19
C ILE A 88 -6.98 22.08 13.48
N CYS A 89 -5.75 21.79 13.94
CA CYS A 89 -5.45 20.85 15.03
C CYS A 89 -5.12 21.54 16.37
N GLY A 90 -5.06 22.88 16.40
CA GLY A 90 -4.77 23.68 17.59
C GLY A 90 -3.31 23.68 18.02
N ARG A 91 -2.42 23.04 17.25
CA ARG A 91 -0.96 23.02 17.48
C ARG A 91 -0.21 22.56 16.23
N PRO A 92 1.04 22.99 16.02
CA PRO A 92 1.77 22.73 14.77
C PRO A 92 2.21 21.27 14.58
N ASN A 93 2.46 20.52 15.65
CA ASN A 93 2.86 19.11 15.59
C ASN A 93 1.93 18.28 16.49
N PRO A 94 0.71 17.97 16.02
CA PRO A 94 -0.27 17.25 16.83
C PRO A 94 0.15 15.80 17.05
N LYS A 95 -0.21 15.26 18.21
CA LYS A 95 -0.17 13.82 18.48
C LYS A 95 -1.57 13.30 18.21
N LEU A 96 -1.72 12.52 17.13
CA LEU A 96 -2.99 12.00 16.66
C LEU A 96 -3.04 10.48 16.89
N TRP A 97 -4.26 9.94 16.95
CA TRP A 97 -4.53 8.52 17.10
C TRP A 97 -5.92 8.20 16.54
N LEU A 98 -6.19 6.91 16.32
CA LEU A 98 -7.51 6.43 15.91
C LEU A 98 -8.24 5.82 17.12
N PRO A 99 -9.37 6.37 17.58
CA PRO A 99 -10.15 5.80 18.67
C PRO A 99 -10.97 4.58 18.19
N GLU A 100 -11.23 3.64 19.10
CA GLU A 100 -11.95 2.38 18.80
C GLU A 100 -13.47 2.57 18.58
N GLY A 101 -14.04 3.71 18.97
CA GLY A 101 -15.48 3.99 18.94
C GLY A 101 -15.90 5.11 18.00
N LEU A 102 -15.27 5.23 16.83
CA LEU A 102 -15.56 6.31 15.88
C LEU A 102 -16.99 6.20 15.34
N ARG A 103 -17.74 7.30 15.37
CA ARG A 103 -19.11 7.34 14.83
C ARG A 103 -19.11 7.79 13.37
N GLY A 104 -20.06 7.25 12.59
CA GLY A 104 -20.32 7.68 11.22
C GLY A 104 -19.34 7.17 10.16
N ALA A 105 -18.19 6.59 10.54
CA ALA A 105 -17.27 5.98 9.59
C ALA A 105 -17.65 4.53 9.30
N ASP A 106 -17.52 4.13 8.03
CA ASP A 106 -17.62 2.74 7.63
C ASP A 106 -16.30 1.98 7.88
N ALA A 107 -16.36 0.64 7.72
CA ALA A 107 -15.19 -0.21 7.94
C ALA A 107 -14.02 0.13 7.00
N ALA A 108 -14.29 0.53 5.76
CA ALA A 108 -13.25 0.86 4.79
C ALA A 108 -12.50 2.14 5.17
N GLN A 109 -13.22 3.15 5.67
CA GLN A 109 -12.68 4.40 6.16
C GLN A 109 -11.83 4.20 7.43
N ILE A 110 -12.28 3.34 8.34
CA ILE A 110 -11.52 2.98 9.55
C ILE A 110 -10.21 2.28 9.16
N GLU A 111 -10.24 1.32 8.23
CA GLU A 111 -9.03 0.62 7.80
C GLU A 111 -8.07 1.54 7.01
N ALA A 112 -8.61 2.44 6.18
CA ALA A 112 -7.81 3.47 5.51
C ALA A 112 -7.10 4.40 6.51
N ALA A 113 -7.78 4.79 7.60
CA ALA A 113 -7.19 5.58 8.66
C ALA A 113 -6.17 4.80 9.49
N ARG A 114 -6.41 3.50 9.74
CA ARG A 114 -5.49 2.62 10.48
C ARG A 114 -4.12 2.54 9.83
N ALA A 115 -4.06 2.59 8.49
CA ALA A 115 -2.80 2.61 7.74
C ALA A 115 -1.88 3.80 8.10
N LEU A 116 -2.43 4.90 8.62
CA LEU A 116 -1.65 6.07 9.08
C LEU A 116 -0.94 5.84 10.43
N PHE A 117 -1.39 4.84 11.20
CA PHE A 117 -0.92 4.54 12.56
C PHE A 117 -0.33 3.13 12.61
N PRO A 118 0.93 2.94 12.18
CA PRO A 118 1.60 1.65 12.31
C PRO A 118 1.59 1.20 13.77
N GLU A 119 1.31 -0.09 13.99
CA GLU A 119 1.14 -0.69 15.32
C GLU A 119 -0.07 -0.17 16.12
N GLY A 120 -0.96 0.63 15.51
CA GLY A 120 -2.12 1.23 16.17
C GLY A 120 -1.77 2.26 17.24
N LYS A 121 -0.52 2.71 17.31
CA LYS A 121 -0.03 3.59 18.37
C LYS A 121 -0.26 5.08 18.02
N PRO A 122 -0.59 5.91 19.02
CA PRO A 122 -0.58 7.37 18.85
C PRO A 122 0.79 7.88 18.43
N ARG A 123 0.86 8.69 17.36
CA ARG A 123 2.12 9.27 16.87
C ARG A 123 2.03 10.79 16.69
N ARG A 124 3.18 11.45 16.74
CA ARG A 124 3.31 12.85 16.35
C ARG A 124 3.50 12.95 14.85
N PHE A 125 2.89 13.96 14.25
CA PHE A 125 3.08 14.31 12.85
C PHE A 125 3.73 15.68 12.73
N ARG A 126 4.58 15.85 11.72
CA ARG A 126 5.09 17.18 11.34
C ARG A 126 4.00 17.94 10.58
N ALA A 127 4.00 19.26 10.66
CA ALA A 127 3.00 20.07 9.95
C ALA A 127 3.07 19.87 8.43
N SER A 128 4.28 19.91 7.86
CA SER A 128 4.58 19.70 6.45
C SER A 128 4.16 18.30 5.96
N GLU A 129 4.40 17.29 6.78
CA GLU A 129 3.98 15.90 6.56
C GLU A 129 2.45 15.76 6.53
N LEU A 130 1.74 16.41 7.45
CA LEU A 130 0.27 16.39 7.46
C LEU A 130 -0.29 17.02 6.20
N VAL A 131 0.20 18.20 5.82
CA VAL A 131 -0.27 18.89 4.62
C VAL A 131 -0.03 18.03 3.39
N PHE A 132 1.15 17.41 3.27
CA PHE A 132 1.42 16.46 2.20
C PHE A 132 0.41 15.29 2.19
N SER A 133 0.24 14.63 3.33
CA SER A 133 -0.66 13.47 3.43
C SER A 133 -2.13 13.83 3.18
N TRP A 134 -2.58 15.03 3.59
CA TRP A 134 -3.93 15.53 3.27
C TRP A 134 -4.13 15.79 1.78
N LEU A 135 -3.09 16.24 1.08
CA LEU A 135 -3.15 16.49 -0.36
C LEU A 135 -3.15 15.19 -1.17
N VAL A 136 -2.33 14.21 -0.77
CA VAL A 136 -2.14 12.97 -1.52
C VAL A 136 -3.18 11.91 -1.16
N GLU A 137 -3.58 11.82 0.11
CA GLU A 137 -4.45 10.75 0.62
C GLU A 137 -5.59 11.28 1.52
N PRO A 138 -6.40 12.26 1.07
CA PRO A 138 -7.40 12.92 1.92
C PRO A 138 -8.42 11.95 2.53
N GLN A 139 -8.72 10.83 1.86
CA GLN A 139 -9.69 9.84 2.32
C GLN A 139 -9.24 9.15 3.62
N ARG A 140 -7.92 8.94 3.81
CA ARG A 140 -7.39 8.29 5.04
C ARG A 140 -7.60 9.14 6.29
N TRP A 141 -7.82 10.44 6.13
CA TRP A 141 -7.95 11.40 7.23
C TRP A 141 -9.38 11.65 7.67
N GLN A 142 -10.38 11.14 6.93
CA GLN A 142 -11.80 11.40 7.22
C GLN A 142 -12.24 10.83 8.58
N ALA A 143 -11.66 9.70 8.97
CA ALA A 143 -11.93 9.03 10.23
C ALA A 143 -10.94 9.41 11.36
N VAL A 144 -9.97 10.29 11.11
CA VAL A 144 -8.96 10.67 12.12
C VAL A 144 -9.45 11.88 12.92
N PRO A 145 -9.55 11.81 14.26
CA PRO A 145 -9.88 12.97 15.08
C PRO A 145 -8.76 14.01 15.05
N LEU A 146 -9.01 15.12 14.36
CA LEU A 146 -8.03 16.19 14.16
C LEU A 146 -8.62 17.59 14.35
N LEU A 147 -9.94 17.76 14.25
CA LEU A 147 -10.62 19.04 14.43
C LEU A 147 -10.79 19.35 15.92
N ILE A 148 -10.42 20.55 16.37
CA ILE A 148 -10.55 20.94 17.77
C ILE A 148 -12.04 21.01 18.16
N ALA A 149 -12.41 20.24 19.18
CA ALA A 149 -13.76 20.22 19.75
C ALA A 149 -13.70 19.91 21.25
N GLU A 150 -12.83 20.63 21.95
CA GLU A 150 -12.61 20.46 23.39
C GLU A 150 -13.77 21.03 24.24
N HIS A 151 -14.48 22.02 23.70
CA HIS A 151 -15.54 22.72 24.44
C HIS A 151 -16.71 21.78 24.74
N LYS A 152 -17.10 21.70 26.01
CA LYS A 152 -18.10 20.74 26.50
C LYS A 152 -19.45 20.91 25.78
N GLN A 153 -19.94 22.14 25.67
CA GLN A 153 -21.23 22.43 25.03
C GLN A 153 -21.20 22.05 23.54
N LEU A 154 -20.14 22.42 22.81
CA LEU A 154 -19.99 22.06 21.40
C LEU A 154 -20.04 20.53 21.22
N ARG A 155 -19.33 19.80 22.08
CA ARG A 155 -19.25 18.34 21.95
C ARG A 155 -20.54 17.61 22.32
N GLN A 156 -21.25 18.09 23.35
CA GLN A 156 -22.47 17.44 23.84
C GLN A 156 -23.72 17.90 23.11
N GLU A 157 -23.88 19.21 22.91
CA GLU A 157 -25.11 19.81 22.38
C GLU A 157 -25.13 19.83 20.85
N VAL A 158 -23.97 20.03 20.21
CA VAL A 158 -23.88 20.05 18.73
C VAL A 158 -23.54 18.66 18.22
N PHE A 159 -22.40 18.09 18.63
CA PHE A 159 -21.92 16.81 18.08
C PHE A 159 -22.52 15.56 18.74
N ALA A 160 -23.19 15.67 19.88
CA ALA A 160 -23.69 14.53 20.68
C ALA A 160 -22.62 13.45 20.98
N LEU A 161 -21.36 13.87 21.18
CA LEU A 161 -20.19 13.01 21.40
C LEU A 161 -19.76 12.96 22.89
N PRO A 162 -19.12 11.86 23.33
CA PRO A 162 -18.60 11.73 24.69
C PRO A 162 -17.45 12.70 24.92
N THR A 163 -17.30 13.25 26.13
CA THR A 163 -16.23 14.22 26.46
C THR A 163 -14.93 13.57 26.95
N HIS A 164 -14.98 12.28 27.30
CA HIS A 164 -13.85 11.53 27.85
C HIS A 164 -13.75 10.15 27.20
N ASP A 165 -12.53 9.63 27.13
CA ASP A 165 -12.20 8.24 26.77
C ASP A 165 -11.26 7.63 27.82
N SER A 166 -10.78 6.41 27.56
CA SER A 166 -9.81 5.69 28.38
C SER A 166 -8.47 6.43 28.55
N PHE A 167 -8.16 7.39 27.69
CA PHE A 167 -6.94 8.19 27.70
C PHE A 167 -7.13 9.59 28.31
N GLY A 168 -8.36 9.96 28.69
CA GLY A 168 -8.68 11.21 29.36
C GLY A 168 -9.70 12.05 28.59
N ARG A 169 -9.54 13.38 28.61
CA ARG A 169 -10.48 14.30 27.95
C ARG A 169 -10.28 14.28 26.43
N LEU A 170 -11.36 14.05 25.69
CA LEU A 170 -11.35 14.06 24.24
C LEU A 170 -11.32 15.49 23.71
N ARG A 171 -10.22 15.83 23.04
CA ARG A 171 -9.97 17.17 22.48
C ARG A 171 -10.44 17.31 21.04
N TYR A 172 -10.45 16.21 20.30
CA TYR A 172 -10.61 16.22 18.84
C TYR A 172 -11.88 15.48 18.39
N VAL A 173 -12.40 15.89 17.24
CA VAL A 173 -13.41 15.15 16.46
C VAL A 173 -12.89 14.91 15.05
N SER A 174 -13.34 13.82 14.45
CA SER A 174 -13.02 13.53 13.05
C SER A 174 -13.87 14.36 12.09
N PRO A 175 -13.40 14.61 10.85
CA PRO A 175 -14.22 15.25 9.82
C PRO A 175 -15.57 14.59 9.58
N ILE A 176 -15.64 13.26 9.61
CA ILE A 176 -16.89 12.51 9.46
C ILE A 176 -17.85 12.81 10.61
N GLU A 177 -17.38 12.72 11.87
CA GLU A 177 -18.22 13.01 13.03
C GLU A 177 -18.75 14.46 13.01
N ALA A 178 -17.94 15.41 12.53
CA ALA A 178 -18.35 16.80 12.38
C ALA A 178 -19.42 16.99 11.29
N GLN A 179 -19.38 16.17 10.22
CA GLN A 179 -20.37 16.21 9.14
C GLN A 179 -21.69 15.55 9.54
N SER A 180 -21.64 14.47 10.34
CA SER A 180 -22.82 13.73 10.80
C SER A 180 -23.66 14.46 11.87
N SER A 181 -23.22 15.64 12.29
CA SER A 181 -23.85 16.45 13.35
C SER A 181 -24.92 17.42 12.86
N ARG A 182 -25.29 17.37 11.57
CA ARG A 182 -26.32 18.22 10.97
C ARG A 182 -27.69 17.55 10.96
#